data_AF-A0A5D0R4P7-F1
#
_entry.id   AF-A0A5D0R4P7-F1
#
_cell.length_a   1.000
_cell.length_b   1.000
_cell.length_c   1.000
_cell.angle_alpha   90.00
_cell.angle_beta   90.00
_cell.angle_gamma   90.00
#
_symmetry.space_group_name_H-M   'P 1'
#
loop_
_entity.id
_entity.type
_entity.pdbx_description
1 polymer ?
#
loop_
_entity_poly.entity_id
_entity_poly.type
_entity_poly.pdbx_seq_one_letter_code
_entity_poly.pdbx_strand_id
1 'polypeptide(L)'
;MGIGNLHPHESSMLDVVSSDRGILIPRVKLEATNLASPITSPENSLLVYNTETISDVTPGYYYWSIDSWNRLITEKQASKPKYFYMPSIAMPTNPTHVVSGDGTGFTLVSGVYRVDLYERYKLQFEAPQIKNTGAPVMISNESVLPANKLNYYITYYDAAVFKSVTVTDAGILSYEIVTSPKPSQRTFMNIVFAVKP
;
A
#
# COMPACT_ATOMS: atom_id res chain seq x y z
N MET A 1 42.28 -6.92 -0.89
CA MET A 1 42.66 -6.08 0.27
C MET A 1 41.89 -6.57 1.48
N GLY A 2 42.54 -6.88 2.59
CA GLY A 2 41.89 -7.32 3.84
C GLY A 2 41.89 -6.23 4.90
N ILE A 3 40.76 -6.00 5.56
CA ILE A 3 40.66 -5.16 6.77
C ILE A 3 40.08 -6.03 7.89
N GLY A 4 40.88 -6.27 8.93
CA GLY A 4 40.48 -7.18 10.02
C GLY A 4 40.56 -8.67 9.67
N ASN A 5 41.05 -9.03 8.48
CA ASN A 5 41.31 -10.40 8.04
C ASN A 5 42.72 -10.52 7.42
N LEU A 6 43.55 -11.42 7.97
CA LEU A 6 44.89 -11.70 7.46
C LEU A 6 44.90 -12.66 6.27
N HIS A 7 43.79 -13.36 6.02
CA HIS A 7 43.60 -14.24 4.88
C HIS A 7 42.32 -13.87 4.10
N PRO A 8 42.33 -12.74 3.36
CA PRO A 8 41.19 -12.35 2.53
C PRO A 8 40.81 -13.43 1.53
N HIS A 9 39.52 -13.58 1.24
CA HIS A 9 39.07 -14.51 0.21
C HIS A 9 39.63 -14.10 -1.17
N GLU A 10 40.11 -15.06 -1.96
CA GLU A 10 40.79 -14.82 -3.24
C GLU A 10 39.92 -14.12 -4.29
N SER A 11 38.60 -14.29 -4.22
CA SER A 11 37.64 -13.64 -5.11
C SER A 11 37.28 -12.21 -4.71
N SER A 12 37.90 -11.64 -3.67
CA SER A 12 37.54 -10.33 -3.13
C SER A 12 38.60 -9.28 -3.42
N MET A 13 38.17 -8.14 -3.97
CA MET A 13 39.04 -6.96 -4.02
C MET A 13 39.13 -6.30 -2.65
N LEU A 14 38.05 -6.36 -1.85
CA LEU A 14 37.96 -5.88 -0.47
C LEU A 14 37.24 -6.92 0.39
N ASP A 15 37.91 -7.41 1.44
CA ASP A 15 37.38 -8.29 2.48
C ASP A 15 37.48 -7.57 3.82
N VAL A 16 36.35 -7.38 4.50
CA VAL A 16 36.28 -6.68 5.78
C VAL A 16 35.61 -7.58 6.81
N VAL A 17 36.35 -7.93 7.87
CA VAL A 17 35.86 -8.78 8.95
C VAL A 17 35.93 -8.00 10.27
N SER A 18 34.79 -7.92 10.95
CA SER A 18 34.66 -7.34 12.30
C SER A 18 33.44 -7.94 12.99
N SER A 19 33.50 -8.10 14.31
CA SER A 19 32.38 -8.58 15.13
C SER A 19 31.45 -7.47 15.62
N ASP A 20 31.90 -6.20 15.57
CA ASP A 20 31.26 -5.07 16.23
C ASP A 20 31.25 -3.77 15.39
N ARG A 21 31.89 -3.76 14.22
CA ARG A 21 31.95 -2.61 13.30
C ARG A 21 31.51 -3.01 11.89
N GLY A 22 31.01 -2.03 11.14
CA GLY A 22 30.60 -2.20 9.75
C GLY A 22 31.28 -1.20 8.83
N ILE A 23 30.79 -1.14 7.58
CA ILE A 23 31.26 -0.19 6.57
C ILE A 23 30.21 0.91 6.41
N LEU A 24 30.66 2.17 6.47
CA LEU A 24 29.84 3.31 6.03
C LEU A 24 29.99 3.47 4.52
N ILE A 25 28.94 3.13 3.79
CA ILE A 25 28.81 3.39 2.36
C ILE A 25 28.64 4.92 2.14
N PRO A 26 29.17 5.49 1.03
CA PRO A 26 29.01 6.90 0.71
C PRO A 26 27.57 7.40 0.86
N ARG A 27 27.40 8.49 1.61
CA ARG A 27 26.10 9.12 1.87
C ARG A 27 25.90 10.28 0.91
N VAL A 28 24.82 10.23 0.14
CA VAL A 28 24.53 11.20 -0.92
C VAL A 28 23.09 11.68 -0.83
N LYS A 29 22.81 12.81 -1.47
CA LYS A 29 21.46 13.40 -1.58
C LYS A 29 20.92 13.10 -2.98
N LEU A 30 20.16 12.02 -3.14
CA LEU A 30 19.50 11.73 -4.41
C LEU A 30 18.28 12.65 -4.56
N GLU A 31 17.96 13.02 -5.80
CA GLU A 31 16.80 13.88 -6.11
C GLU A 31 15.64 13.08 -6.72
N ALA A 32 15.93 12.10 -7.56
CA ALA A 32 14.95 11.18 -8.14
C ALA A 32 15.65 9.89 -8.61
N THR A 33 14.93 8.79 -8.77
CA THR A 33 15.55 7.53 -9.19
C THR A 33 16.06 7.56 -10.63
N ASN A 34 15.47 8.39 -11.49
CA ASN A 34 15.82 8.53 -12.90
C ASN A 34 16.88 9.62 -13.18
N LEU A 35 17.50 10.18 -12.14
CA LEU A 35 18.55 11.19 -12.26
C LEU A 35 19.88 10.65 -11.73
N ALA A 36 20.94 10.70 -12.55
CA ALA A 36 22.28 10.31 -12.13
C ALA A 36 22.84 11.18 -10.98
N SER A 37 22.42 12.45 -10.94
CA SER A 37 22.76 13.40 -9.87
C SER A 37 22.54 12.78 -8.48
N PRO A 38 23.47 12.97 -7.53
CA PRO A 38 24.59 13.92 -7.53
C PRO A 38 25.91 13.34 -8.10
N ILE A 39 25.88 12.14 -8.68
CA ILE A 39 27.07 11.47 -9.19
C ILE A 39 27.10 11.61 -10.70
N THR A 40 28.20 12.13 -11.25
CA THR A 40 28.37 12.24 -12.71
C THR A 40 28.78 10.89 -13.28
N SER A 41 28.01 10.38 -14.24
CA SER A 41 28.26 9.08 -14.92
C SER A 41 28.50 7.91 -13.93
N PRO A 42 27.54 7.61 -13.04
CA PRO A 42 27.66 6.48 -12.13
C PRO A 42 27.75 5.17 -12.93
N GLU A 43 28.66 4.29 -12.50
CA GLU A 43 28.81 2.96 -13.09
C GLU A 43 27.77 1.99 -12.54
N ASN A 44 27.41 0.98 -13.35
CA ASN A 44 26.50 -0.08 -12.89
C ASN A 44 27.10 -0.77 -11.65
N SER A 45 26.22 -1.11 -10.69
CA SER A 45 26.57 -1.65 -9.37
C SER A 45 27.17 -0.65 -8.37
N LEU A 46 27.24 0.65 -8.68
CA LEU A 46 27.65 1.67 -7.71
C LEU A 46 26.64 1.75 -6.54
N LEU A 47 27.08 1.45 -5.31
CA LEU A 47 26.25 1.44 -4.10
C LEU A 47 26.43 2.73 -3.28
N VAL A 48 25.30 3.34 -2.88
CA VAL A 48 25.25 4.55 -2.04
C VAL A 48 24.14 4.46 -0.99
N TYR A 49 24.22 5.30 0.04
CA TYR A 49 23.13 5.53 0.99
C TYR A 49 22.52 6.91 0.74
N ASN A 50 21.26 6.97 0.31
CA ASN A 50 20.51 8.22 0.17
C ASN A 50 20.07 8.74 1.55
N THR A 51 20.20 10.05 1.78
CA THR A 51 19.82 10.69 3.05
C THR A 51 18.54 11.50 2.98
N GLU A 52 17.98 11.75 1.79
CA GLU A 52 16.86 12.69 1.61
C GLU A 52 15.57 11.98 1.17
N THR A 53 14.43 12.65 1.39
CA THR A 53 13.16 12.31 0.75
C THR A 53 12.82 13.38 -0.27
N ILE A 54 13.04 13.09 -1.56
CA ILE A 54 12.78 13.99 -2.68
C ILE A 54 12.15 13.15 -3.79
N SER A 55 11.07 13.64 -4.41
CA SER A 55 10.35 12.90 -5.46
C SER A 55 10.00 11.47 -5.01
N ASP A 56 10.58 10.45 -5.66
CA ASP A 56 10.38 9.02 -5.46
C ASP A 56 11.52 8.37 -4.65
N VAL A 57 12.57 9.11 -4.30
CA VAL A 57 13.64 8.62 -3.43
C VAL A 57 13.33 8.92 -1.96
N THR A 58 13.70 7.97 -1.10
CA THR A 58 13.62 8.07 0.37
C THR A 58 14.91 7.54 1.00
N PRO A 59 15.21 7.84 2.27
CA PRO A 59 16.45 7.38 2.90
C PRO A 59 16.63 5.86 2.86
N GLY A 60 17.83 5.40 2.50
CA GLY A 60 18.14 3.97 2.36
C GLY A 60 19.25 3.70 1.36
N TYR A 61 19.55 2.42 1.14
CA TYR A 61 20.59 1.99 0.20
C TYR A 61 20.05 1.95 -1.24
N TYR A 62 20.81 2.49 -2.17
CA TYR A 62 20.52 2.48 -3.61
C TYR A 62 21.76 1.99 -4.37
N TYR A 63 21.53 1.29 -5.46
CA TYR A 63 22.57 0.98 -6.43
C TYR A 63 22.19 1.48 -7.82
N TRP A 64 23.18 1.90 -8.59
CA TRP A 64 22.97 2.32 -9.98
C TRP A 64 22.87 1.09 -10.90
N SER A 65 21.85 1.06 -11.76
CA SER A 65 21.68 0.03 -12.80
C SER A 65 20.82 0.57 -13.94
N ILE A 66 21.34 0.51 -15.17
CA ILE A 66 20.62 0.86 -16.41
C ILE A 66 19.87 2.20 -16.26
N ASP A 67 20.65 3.29 -16.17
CA ASP A 67 20.15 4.67 -16.10
C ASP A 67 19.22 5.01 -14.93
N SER A 68 19.26 4.24 -13.85
CA SER A 68 18.43 4.48 -12.67
C SER A 68 19.07 4.04 -11.34
N TRP A 69 18.71 4.77 -10.27
CA TRP A 69 18.94 4.37 -8.90
C TRP A 69 17.87 3.38 -8.43
N ASN A 70 18.31 2.17 -8.08
CA ASN A 70 17.46 1.09 -7.62
C ASN A 70 17.63 0.92 -6.11
N ARG A 71 16.52 1.04 -5.36
CA ARG A 71 16.55 0.89 -3.91
C ARG A 71 16.69 -0.58 -3.51
N LEU A 72 17.59 -0.86 -2.57
CA LEU A 72 17.61 -2.14 -1.87
C LEU A 72 16.50 -2.13 -0.80
N ILE A 73 15.53 -3.02 -0.97
CA ILE A 73 14.40 -3.19 -0.06
C ILE A 73 14.50 -4.53 0.66
N THR A 74 14.02 -4.57 1.90
CA THR A 74 13.90 -5.84 2.64
C THR A 74 12.66 -6.61 2.19
N GLU A 75 12.61 -7.92 2.42
CA GLU A 75 11.43 -8.75 2.10
C GLU A 75 10.14 -8.20 2.75
N LYS A 76 10.25 -7.67 3.97
CA LYS A 76 9.15 -7.01 4.69
C LYS A 76 8.61 -5.76 3.96
N GLN A 77 9.44 -5.11 3.15
CA GLN A 77 9.05 -3.98 2.30
C GLN A 77 8.55 -4.45 0.93
N ALA A 78 9.09 -5.56 0.41
CA ALA A 78 8.68 -6.15 -0.87
C ALA A 78 7.32 -6.89 -0.79
N SER A 79 6.90 -7.31 0.39
CA SER A 79 5.70 -8.15 0.61
C SER A 79 4.37 -7.38 0.65
N LYS A 80 4.34 -6.09 0.32
CA LYS A 80 3.07 -5.34 0.28
C LYS A 80 2.37 -5.58 -1.06
N PRO A 81 1.13 -6.10 -1.07
CA PRO A 81 0.41 -6.27 -2.31
C PRO A 81 0.20 -4.91 -2.97
N LYS A 82 0.51 -4.78 -4.27
CA LYS A 82 0.25 -3.55 -5.03
C LYS A 82 -1.25 -3.21 -5.05
N TYR A 83 -2.09 -4.22 -5.01
CA TYR A 83 -3.54 -4.09 -4.91
C TYR A 83 -4.13 -5.31 -4.22
N PHE A 84 -5.29 -5.13 -3.59
CA PHE A 84 -6.05 -6.19 -2.95
C PHE A 84 -7.56 -5.89 -3.07
N TYR A 85 -8.39 -6.92 -3.03
CA TYR A 85 -9.82 -6.73 -2.95
C TYR A 85 -10.20 -6.25 -1.55
N MET A 86 -11.14 -5.31 -1.49
CA MET A 86 -11.80 -4.98 -0.22
C MET A 86 -12.51 -6.24 0.31
N PRO A 87 -12.47 -6.53 1.63
CA PRO A 87 -13.25 -7.64 2.16
C PRO A 87 -14.73 -7.40 1.89
N SER A 88 -15.47 -8.49 1.69
CA SER A 88 -16.86 -8.40 1.25
C SER A 88 -17.72 -7.63 2.25
N ILE A 89 -18.53 -6.72 1.73
CA ILE A 89 -19.58 -6.00 2.47
C ILE A 89 -20.89 -6.10 1.69
N ALA A 90 -22.00 -6.28 2.42
CA ALA A 90 -23.32 -6.16 1.82
C ALA A 90 -23.64 -4.68 1.59
N MET A 91 -23.95 -4.32 0.34
CA MET A 91 -24.29 -2.96 -0.05
C MET A 91 -25.80 -2.74 0.12
N PRO A 92 -26.25 -1.79 0.96
CA PRO A 92 -27.67 -1.53 1.14
C PRO A 92 -28.38 -1.13 -0.16
N THR A 93 -29.47 -1.82 -0.48
CA THR A 93 -30.36 -1.46 -1.61
C THR A 93 -31.72 -0.96 -1.14
N ASN A 94 -31.94 -0.92 0.18
CA ASN A 94 -33.17 -0.48 0.82
C ASN A 94 -32.82 0.51 1.94
N PRO A 95 -33.51 1.66 2.05
CA PRO A 95 -33.27 2.63 3.11
C PRO A 95 -33.34 2.04 4.53
N THR A 96 -34.17 1.01 4.76
CA THR A 96 -34.32 0.36 6.07
C THR A 96 -33.07 -0.43 6.49
N HIS A 97 -32.14 -0.68 5.57
CA HIS A 97 -30.87 -1.37 5.84
C HIS A 97 -29.73 -0.38 6.09
N VAL A 98 -30.01 0.93 6.13
CA VAL A 98 -29.04 1.95 6.51
C VAL A 98 -29.33 2.37 7.95
N VAL A 99 -28.50 1.87 8.88
CA VAL A 99 -28.61 2.22 10.29
C VAL A 99 -27.45 3.13 10.66
N SER A 100 -27.76 4.38 11.02
CA SER A 100 -26.73 5.30 11.51
C SER A 100 -26.28 4.88 12.92
N GLY A 101 -24.97 4.79 13.14
CA GLY A 101 -24.38 4.57 14.46
C GLY A 101 -24.16 3.11 14.88
N ASP A 102 -24.40 2.15 13.98
CA ASP A 102 -24.10 0.72 14.19
C ASP A 102 -22.64 0.33 13.87
N GLY A 103 -21.79 1.32 13.60
CA GLY A 103 -20.40 1.10 13.19
C GLY A 103 -20.24 0.62 11.73
N THR A 104 -21.31 0.57 10.94
CA THR A 104 -21.26 0.13 9.54
C THR A 104 -20.84 1.22 8.55
N GLY A 105 -20.70 2.46 9.00
CA GLY A 105 -20.30 3.58 8.14
C GLY A 105 -21.26 3.87 6.97
N PHE A 106 -22.47 3.29 6.99
CA PHE A 106 -23.48 3.55 5.98
C PHE A 106 -24.31 4.78 6.36
N THR A 107 -24.48 5.71 5.42
CA THR A 107 -25.40 6.84 5.58
C THR A 107 -26.26 7.00 4.34
N LEU A 108 -27.46 7.52 4.53
CA LEU A 108 -28.40 7.82 3.45
C LEU A 108 -28.83 9.27 3.61
N VAL A 109 -28.48 10.11 2.63
CA VAL A 109 -28.85 11.52 2.63
C VAL A 109 -29.47 11.85 1.29
N SER A 110 -30.73 12.26 1.30
CA SER A 110 -31.47 12.68 0.09
C SER A 110 -31.45 11.63 -1.03
N GLY A 111 -31.60 10.34 -0.69
CA GLY A 111 -31.63 9.24 -1.67
C GLY A 111 -30.26 8.73 -2.12
N VAL A 112 -29.16 9.35 -1.65
CA VAL A 112 -27.79 8.92 -1.94
C VAL A 112 -27.24 8.11 -0.77
N TYR A 113 -26.94 6.84 -1.03
CA TYR A 113 -26.24 5.96 -0.11
C TYR A 113 -24.75 6.32 -0.13
N ARG A 114 -24.14 6.35 1.05
CA ARG A 114 -22.70 6.57 1.22
C ARG A 114 -22.10 5.49 2.10
N VAL A 115 -20.88 5.08 1.78
CA VAL A 115 -20.09 4.11 2.50
C VAL A 115 -18.68 4.67 2.67
N ASP A 116 -18.19 4.70 3.90
CA ASP A 116 -16.75 4.87 4.14
C ASP A 116 -16.05 3.51 3.95
N LEU A 117 -15.43 3.32 2.78
CA LEU A 117 -14.79 2.06 2.44
C LEU A 117 -13.56 1.80 3.31
N TYR A 118 -12.84 2.85 3.69
CA TYR A 118 -11.63 2.72 4.48
C TYR A 118 -11.94 2.30 5.91
N GLU A 119 -12.89 2.98 6.57
CA GLU A 119 -13.30 2.59 7.93
C GLU A 119 -13.88 1.17 7.94
N ARG A 120 -14.59 0.76 6.88
CA ARG A 120 -15.07 -0.62 6.75
C ARG A 120 -13.98 -1.65 6.60
N TYR A 121 -13.00 -1.37 5.73
CA TYR A 121 -11.80 -2.18 5.60
C TYR A 121 -11.09 -2.31 6.96
N LYS A 122 -10.80 -1.19 7.62
CA LYS A 122 -10.11 -1.14 8.91
C LYS A 122 -10.83 -1.98 9.97
N LEU A 123 -12.14 -1.79 10.15
CA LEU A 123 -12.93 -2.53 11.13
C LEU A 123 -12.91 -4.04 10.91
N GLN A 124 -12.91 -4.52 9.66
CA GLN A 124 -12.88 -5.95 9.38
C GLN A 124 -11.56 -6.62 9.78
N PHE A 125 -10.45 -5.86 9.83
CA PHE A 125 -9.13 -6.35 10.24
C PHE A 125 -8.80 -6.08 11.72
N GLU A 126 -9.25 -4.95 12.28
CA GLU A 126 -9.04 -4.62 13.68
C GLU A 126 -10.04 -5.33 14.62
N ALA A 127 -11.23 -5.63 14.13
CA ALA A 127 -12.30 -6.31 14.88
C ALA A 127 -12.92 -7.45 14.06
N PRO A 128 -12.14 -8.46 13.63
CA PRO A 128 -12.69 -9.60 12.93
C PRO A 128 -13.67 -10.36 13.84
N GLN A 129 -14.76 -10.85 13.27
CA GLN A 129 -15.77 -11.59 14.03
C GLN A 129 -15.18 -12.80 14.77
N ILE A 130 -14.24 -13.51 14.12
CA ILE A 130 -13.50 -14.63 14.69
C ILE A 130 -12.08 -14.61 14.13
N LYS A 131 -11.12 -15.03 14.96
CA LYS A 131 -9.73 -15.36 14.56
C LYS A 131 -9.28 -16.62 15.30
N ASN A 132 -8.31 -17.37 14.77
CA ASN A 132 -7.69 -18.48 15.50
C ASN A 132 -6.88 -17.95 16.69
N THR A 133 -6.72 -18.75 17.75
CA THR A 133 -6.14 -18.34 19.04
C THR A 133 -4.75 -17.72 18.92
N GLY A 134 -3.92 -18.18 17.98
CA GLY A 134 -2.57 -17.67 17.75
C GLY A 134 -2.48 -16.46 16.81
N ALA A 135 -3.57 -16.03 16.17
CA ALA A 135 -3.51 -14.91 15.26
C ALA A 135 -3.42 -13.58 16.02
N PRO A 136 -2.46 -12.70 15.69
CA PRO A 136 -2.46 -11.34 16.19
C PRO A 136 -3.70 -10.58 15.66
N VAL A 137 -4.16 -9.57 16.40
CA VAL A 137 -5.12 -8.61 15.84
C VAL A 137 -4.36 -7.73 14.84
N MET A 138 -4.93 -7.49 13.66
CA MET A 138 -4.27 -6.75 12.59
C MET A 138 -4.41 -5.23 12.81
N ILE A 139 -3.83 -4.71 13.90
CA ILE A 139 -3.97 -3.31 14.35
C ILE A 139 -2.80 -2.39 13.98
N SER A 140 -1.76 -2.88 13.32
CA SER A 140 -0.58 -2.06 13.02
C SER A 140 -0.62 -1.47 11.61
N ASN A 141 0.01 -0.30 11.44
CA ASN A 141 0.26 0.38 10.15
C ASN A 141 1.03 -0.47 9.13
N GLU A 142 1.45 -1.69 9.50
CA GLU A 142 2.05 -2.67 8.61
C GLU A 142 1.01 -3.58 7.94
N SER A 143 -0.11 -3.86 8.62
CA SER A 143 -1.20 -4.73 8.16
C SER A 143 -2.39 -3.98 7.59
N VAL A 144 -2.69 -2.80 8.15
CA VAL A 144 -3.76 -1.90 7.70
C VAL A 144 -3.11 -0.59 7.26
N LEU A 145 -3.08 -0.36 5.95
CA LEU A 145 -2.47 0.86 5.40
C LEU A 145 -3.41 2.05 5.62
N PRO A 146 -2.91 3.23 6.01
CA PRO A 146 -3.77 4.40 6.19
C PRO A 146 -4.42 4.84 4.87
N ALA A 147 -5.60 5.45 4.96
CA ALA A 147 -6.39 5.88 3.79
C ALA A 147 -5.59 6.72 2.77
N ASN A 148 -4.70 7.59 3.26
CA ASN A 148 -3.88 8.44 2.39
C ASN A 148 -2.84 7.67 1.56
N LYS A 149 -2.61 6.38 1.85
CA LYS A 149 -1.74 5.46 1.10
C LYS A 149 -2.51 4.53 0.15
N LEU A 150 -3.81 4.74 -0.02
CA LEU A 150 -4.66 3.87 -0.83
C LEU A 150 -5.36 4.66 -1.94
N ASN A 151 -5.50 4.02 -3.10
CA ASN A 151 -6.40 4.40 -4.19
C ASN A 151 -7.57 3.41 -4.21
N TYR A 152 -8.77 3.89 -4.55
CA TYR A 152 -10.00 3.10 -4.53
C TYR A 152 -10.55 2.94 -5.94
N TYR A 153 -10.82 1.70 -6.35
CA TYR A 153 -11.34 1.37 -7.67
C TYR A 153 -12.63 0.56 -7.56
N ILE A 154 -13.68 1.04 -8.23
CA ILE A 154 -14.89 0.26 -8.47
C ILE A 154 -14.72 -0.43 -9.83
N THR A 155 -14.34 -1.70 -9.80
CA THR A 155 -14.00 -2.46 -11.02
C THR A 155 -15.20 -3.11 -11.68
N TYR A 156 -16.29 -3.27 -10.93
CA TYR A 156 -17.58 -3.74 -11.42
C TYR A 156 -18.68 -3.32 -10.44
N TYR A 157 -19.87 -3.01 -10.95
CA TYR A 157 -21.09 -2.99 -10.18
C TYR A 157 -22.27 -3.36 -11.07
N ASP A 158 -23.31 -3.93 -10.46
CA ASP A 158 -24.57 -4.24 -11.16
C ASP A 158 -25.35 -2.95 -11.48
N ALA A 159 -25.21 -2.45 -12.71
CA ALA A 159 -25.87 -1.23 -13.17
C ALA A 159 -27.40 -1.33 -13.27
N ALA A 160 -27.97 -2.54 -13.19
CA ALA A 160 -29.42 -2.74 -13.10
C ALA A 160 -29.96 -2.46 -11.69
N VAL A 161 -29.09 -2.22 -10.71
CA VAL A 161 -29.45 -1.91 -9.32
C VAL A 161 -28.82 -0.59 -8.87
N PHE A 162 -27.53 -0.41 -9.12
CA PHE A 162 -26.77 0.76 -8.68
C PHE A 162 -26.58 1.77 -9.83
N LYS A 163 -26.73 3.06 -9.52
CA LYS A 163 -26.45 4.17 -10.44
C LYS A 163 -25.75 5.31 -9.70
N SER A 164 -25.25 6.30 -10.45
CA SER A 164 -24.54 7.46 -9.88
C SER A 164 -23.35 7.08 -8.98
N VAL A 165 -22.66 5.97 -9.31
CA VAL A 165 -21.59 5.42 -8.48
C VAL A 165 -20.35 6.30 -8.58
N THR A 166 -19.87 6.80 -7.45
CA THR A 166 -18.68 7.66 -7.35
C THR A 166 -17.85 7.27 -6.12
N VAL A 167 -16.53 7.49 -6.16
CA VAL A 167 -15.65 7.27 -5.01
C VAL A 167 -14.68 8.45 -4.90
N THR A 168 -14.47 8.95 -3.68
CA THR A 168 -13.55 10.07 -3.41
C THR A 168 -12.15 9.57 -3.05
N ASP A 169 -11.15 10.46 -3.06
CA ASP A 169 -9.78 10.17 -2.58
C ASP A 169 -9.72 9.78 -1.09
N ALA A 170 -10.75 10.13 -0.33
CA ALA A 170 -10.91 9.71 1.06
C ALA A 170 -11.52 8.30 1.20
N GLY A 171 -11.88 7.63 0.09
CA GLY A 171 -12.51 6.31 0.11
C GLY A 171 -14.00 6.33 0.40
N ILE A 172 -14.67 7.47 0.23
CA ILE A 172 -16.12 7.56 0.39
C ILE A 172 -16.80 7.18 -0.92
N LEU A 173 -17.41 6.00 -0.93
CA LEU A 173 -18.23 5.51 -2.04
C LEU A 173 -19.65 6.08 -1.89
N SER A 174 -20.17 6.69 -2.95
CA SER A 174 -21.55 7.14 -3.04
C SER A 174 -22.27 6.47 -4.20
N TYR A 175 -23.54 6.11 -4.02
CA TYR A 175 -24.39 5.55 -5.07
C TYR A 175 -25.87 5.81 -4.80
N GLU A 176 -26.68 5.68 -5.84
CA GLU A 176 -28.13 5.65 -5.77
C GLU A 176 -28.65 4.29 -6.25
N ILE A 177 -29.90 4.00 -5.94
CA ILE A 177 -30.60 2.82 -6.43
C ILE A 177 -31.50 3.23 -7.60
N VAL A 178 -31.49 2.44 -8.68
CA VAL A 178 -32.37 2.67 -9.84
C VAL A 178 -33.85 2.58 -9.42
N THR A 179 -34.74 3.17 -10.22
CA THR A 179 -36.18 3.04 -9.99
C THR A 179 -36.63 1.59 -10.19
N SER A 180 -37.37 1.04 -9.23
CA SER A 180 -37.85 -0.37 -9.24
C SER A 180 -36.72 -1.40 -9.42
N PRO A 181 -35.72 -1.40 -8.52
CA PRO A 181 -34.58 -2.30 -8.62
C PRO A 181 -35.04 -3.76 -8.49
N LYS A 182 -34.30 -4.69 -9.13
CA LYS A 182 -34.49 -6.14 -8.94
C LYS A 182 -33.21 -6.79 -8.43
N PRO A 183 -32.80 -6.53 -7.16
CA PRO A 183 -31.62 -7.16 -6.60
C PRO A 183 -31.76 -8.68 -6.61
N SER A 184 -30.66 -9.37 -6.90
CA SER A 184 -30.59 -10.83 -6.88
C SER A 184 -29.29 -11.28 -6.21
N GLN A 185 -29.08 -12.59 -6.12
CA GLN A 185 -27.80 -13.16 -5.67
C GLN A 185 -26.60 -12.76 -6.57
N ARG A 186 -26.87 -12.22 -7.76
CA ARG A 186 -25.85 -11.71 -8.71
C ARG A 186 -25.60 -10.21 -8.59
N THR A 187 -26.30 -9.52 -7.68
CA THR A 187 -26.15 -8.10 -7.47
C THR A 187 -25.02 -7.85 -6.47
N PHE A 188 -23.86 -7.45 -6.99
CA PHE A 188 -22.68 -7.13 -6.18
C PHE A 188 -21.84 -6.02 -6.82
N MET A 189 -20.85 -5.55 -6.07
CA MET A 189 -19.86 -4.57 -6.50
C MET A 189 -18.46 -5.10 -6.19
N ASN A 190 -17.54 -5.00 -7.14
CA ASN A 190 -16.14 -5.37 -6.94
C ASN A 190 -15.32 -4.11 -6.65
N ILE A 191 -14.74 -4.07 -5.46
CA ILE A 191 -13.97 -2.94 -4.96
C ILE A 191 -12.52 -3.40 -4.76
N VAL A 192 -11.59 -2.68 -5.39
CA VAL A 192 -10.14 -2.95 -5.31
C VAL A 192 -9.46 -1.75 -4.69
N PHE A 193 -8.61 -2.01 -3.70
CA PHE A 193 -7.73 -1.03 -3.08
C PHE A 193 -6.35 -1.21 -3.70
N ALA A 194 -5.74 -0.13 -4.20
CA ALA A 194 -4.36 -0.15 -4.67
C ALA A 194 -3.48 0.69 -3.75
N VAL A 195 -2.28 0.19 -3.46
CA VAL A 195 -1.30 0.89 -2.63
C VAL A 195 -0.64 1.97 -3.46
N LYS A 196 -0.68 3.21 -2.97
CA LYS A 196 0.05 4.32 -3.60
C LYS A 196 1.55 4.05 -3.53
N PRO A 197 2.30 4.40 -4.59
CA PRO A 197 3.75 4.29 -4.60
C PRO A 197 4.42 5.09 -3.46
#